data_AF-A0A7G2N1C3-F1
#
_entry.id   AF-A0A7G2N1C3-F1
#
_cell.length_a   1.000
_cell.length_b   1.000
_cell.length_c   1.000
_cell.angle_alpha   90.00
_cell.angle_beta   90.00
_cell.angle_gamma   90.00
#
_symmetry.space_group_name_H-M   'P 1'
#
loop_
_entity.id
_entity.type
_entity.pdbx_description
1 polymer ?
#
loop_
_entity_poly.entity_id
_entity_poly.type
_entity_poly.pdbx_seq_one_letter_code
_entity_poly.pdbx_strand_id
1 'polypeptide(L)' 'MPIVVAILLIVIAAIAGFAGGLFMSRRQVKQMLMENPPLNEDAVRTMMSSMGRKPSETQVQQVLRQIRAAAKQADTKK' A
#
# COMPACT_ATOMS: atom_id res chain seq x y z
N MET A 1 -45.91 -5.84 0.16
CA MET A 1 -45.08 -6.57 1.15
C MET A 1 -43.81 -7.27 0.62
N PRO A 2 -43.35 -7.14 -0.65
CA PRO A 2 -42.01 -7.64 -1.04
C PRO A 2 -40.93 -6.54 -1.16
N ILE A 3 -41.35 -5.30 -1.43
CA ILE A 3 -40.45 -4.17 -1.72
C ILE A 3 -39.59 -3.79 -0.52
N VAL A 4 -40.14 -3.82 0.70
CA VAL A 4 -39.43 -3.49 1.94
C VAL A 4 -38.31 -4.50 2.23
N VAL A 5 -38.56 -5.79 1.98
CA VAL A 5 -37.56 -6.86 2.16
C VAL A 5 -36.43 -6.72 1.15
N ALA A 6 -36.74 -6.38 -0.10
CA ALA A 6 -35.73 -6.12 -1.13
C ALA A 6 -34.83 -4.94 -0.77
N ILE A 7 -35.40 -3.84 -0.26
CA ILE A 7 -34.62 -2.65 0.16
C ILE A 7 -33.67 -3.00 1.32
N LEU A 8 -34.16 -3.74 2.33
CA LEU A 8 -33.33 -4.19 3.45
C LEU A 8 -32.14 -5.06 3.00
N LEU A 9 -32.38 -6.00 2.09
CA LEU A 9 -31.33 -6.85 1.54
C LEU A 9 -30.29 -6.06 0.74
N ILE A 10 -30.73 -5.08 -0.06
CA ILE A 10 -29.82 -4.21 -0.84
C ILE A 10 -28.93 -3.39 0.10
N VAL A 11 -29.49 -2.83 1.18
CA VAL A 11 -28.72 -2.05 2.15
C VAL A 11 -27.67 -2.91 2.86
N ILE A 12 -28.05 -4.12 3.30
CA ILE A 12 -27.10 -5.04 3.94
C ILE A 12 -26.02 -5.48 2.95
N ALA A 13 -26.38 -5.81 1.71
CA ALA A 13 -25.43 -6.15 0.66
C ALA A 13 -24.49 -4.99 0.32
N ALA A 14 -24.97 -3.75 0.34
CA ALA A 14 -24.14 -2.56 0.11
C ALA A 14 -23.12 -2.37 1.25
N ILE A 15 -23.53 -2.52 2.51
CA ILE A 15 -22.63 -2.41 3.67
C ILE A 15 -21.62 -3.56 3.67
N ALA A 16 -22.07 -4.79 3.42
CA ALA A 16 -21.20 -5.96 3.37
C ALA A 16 -20.23 -5.89 2.18
N GLY A 17 -20.68 -5.44 1.02
CA GLY A 17 -19.85 -5.23 -0.17
C GLY A 17 -18.84 -4.11 0.01
N PHE A 18 -19.21 -3.02 0.68
CA PHE A 18 -18.30 -1.93 1.01
C PHE A 18 -17.23 -2.38 2.02
N ALA A 19 -17.63 -3.02 3.12
CA ALA A 19 -16.70 -3.56 4.11
C ALA A 19 -15.77 -4.63 3.52
N GLY A 20 -16.31 -5.55 2.72
CA GLY A 20 -15.55 -6.58 2.03
C GLY A 20 -14.61 -6.02 0.95
N GLY A 21 -15.08 -5.04 0.17
CA GLY A 21 -14.28 -4.37 -0.86
C GLY A 21 -13.11 -3.58 -0.28
N LEU A 22 -13.35 -2.84 0.81
CA LEU A 22 -12.29 -2.14 1.54
C LEU A 22 -11.25 -3.10 2.12
N PHE A 23 -11.68 -4.24 2.65
CA PHE A 23 -10.76 -5.26 3.17
C PHE A 23 -9.93 -5.92 2.07
N MET A 24 -10.56 -6.26 0.95
CA MET A 24 -9.90 -6.92 -0.18
C MET A 24 -8.92 -6.00 -0.92
N SER A 25 -9.26 -4.72 -1.06
CA SER A 25 -8.37 -3.71 -1.67
C SER A 25 -7.04 -3.59 -0.92
N ARG A 26 -7.06 -3.62 0.42
CA ARG A 26 -5.84 -3.62 1.24
C ARG A 26 -4.91 -4.80 0.92
N ARG A 27 -5.48 -5.97 0.65
CA ARG A 27 -4.72 -7.21 0.37
C ARG A 27 -4.10 -7.18 -1.03
N GLN A 28 -4.85 -6.70 -2.02
CA GLN A 28 -4.37 -6.54 -3.39
C GLN A 28 -3.26 -5.49 -3.49
N VAL A 29 -3.43 -4.33 -2.84
CA VAL A 29 -2.39 -3.29 -2.82
C VAL A 29 -1.10 -3.81 -2.20
N LYS A 30 -1.18 -4.62 -1.13
CA LYS A 30 0.01 -5.23 -0.51
C LYS A 30 0.72 -6.21 -1.45
N GLN A 31 -0.01 -7.08 -2.16
CA GLN A 31 0.60 -8.00 -3.14
C GLN A 31 1.28 -7.24 -4.28
N MET A 32 0.61 -6.21 -4.82
CA MET A 32 1.18 -5.36 -5.88
C MET A 32 2.46 -4.64 -5.42
N LEU A 33 2.49 -4.15 -4.18
CA LEU A 33 3.67 -3.51 -3.56
C LEU A 33 4.79 -4.52 -3.22
N MET A 34 4.48 -5.80 -3.09
CA MET A 34 5.46 -6.86 -2.83
C MET A 34 6.07 -7.42 -4.12
N GLU A 35 5.27 -7.55 -5.19
CA GLU A 35 5.74 -8.00 -6.50
C GLU A 35 6.55 -6.93 -7.25
N ASN A 36 6.19 -5.65 -7.11
CA ASN A 36 6.99 -4.52 -7.57
C ASN A 36 7.39 -3.65 -6.37
N PRO A 37 8.45 -4.03 -5.62
CA PRO A 37 8.86 -3.30 -4.43
C PRO A 37 9.15 -1.84 -4.79
N PRO A 38 8.53 -0.85 -4.12
CA PRO A 38 8.76 0.58 -4.38
C PRO A 38 10.18 1.07 -4.03
N LEU A 39 11.13 0.15 -3.79
CA LEU A 39 12.44 0.38 -3.19
C LEU A 39 13.54 -0.39 -3.94
N ASN A 40 13.73 0.03 -5.18
CA ASN A 40 14.95 -0.15 -5.96
C ASN A 40 15.85 1.09 -5.79
N GLU A 41 17.17 0.89 -5.89
CA GLU A 41 18.19 1.94 -5.75
C GLU A 41 17.93 3.11 -6.71
N ASP A 42 17.32 2.83 -7.87
CA ASP A 42 16.88 3.81 -8.86
C ASP A 42 15.72 4.69 -8.38
N ALA A 43 14.76 4.18 -7.61
CA ALA A 43 13.69 5.00 -7.04
C ALA A 43 14.24 5.94 -5.97
N VAL A 44 15.13 5.46 -5.09
CA VAL A 44 15.78 6.30 -4.08
C VAL A 44 16.72 7.31 -4.74
N ARG A 45 17.43 6.92 -5.80
CA ARG A 45 18.23 7.82 -6.63
C ARG A 45 17.35 8.88 -7.30
N THR A 46 16.20 8.51 -7.86
CA THR A 46 15.27 9.45 -8.50
C THR A 46 14.61 10.37 -7.47
N MET A 47 14.29 9.87 -6.28
CA MET A 47 13.73 10.64 -5.17
C MET A 47 14.75 11.63 -4.58
N MET A 48 16.03 11.23 -4.46
CA MET A 48 17.10 12.14 -4.04
C MET A 48 17.53 13.12 -5.15
N SER A 49 17.54 12.67 -6.40
CA SER A 49 17.88 13.50 -7.57
C SER A 49 16.80 14.53 -7.87
N SER A 50 15.52 14.21 -7.65
CA SER A 50 14.41 15.17 -7.75
C SER A 50 14.44 16.24 -6.65
N MET A 51 15.19 16.02 -5.56
CA MET A 51 15.48 17.04 -4.54
C MET A 51 16.70 17.91 -4.87
N GLY A 52 17.26 17.83 -6.08
CA GLY A 52 18.38 18.67 -6.53
C GLY A 52 19.74 18.30 -5.94
N ARG A 53 19.84 17.18 -5.23
CA ARG A 53 21.10 16.65 -4.67
C ARG A 53 21.55 15.45 -5.50
N LYS A 54 22.73 15.52 -6.13
CA LYS A 54 23.39 14.35 -6.74
C LYS A 54 23.68 13.33 -5.63
N PRO A 55 22.98 12.19 -5.56
CA PRO A 55 23.16 11.26 -4.46
C PRO A 55 24.44 10.43 -4.67
N SER A 56 25.24 10.22 -3.61
CA SER A 56 26.29 9.20 -3.62
C SER A 56 25.66 7.82 -3.41
N GLU A 57 26.15 6.80 -4.11
CA GLU A 57 25.58 5.45 -4.08
C GLU A 57 25.53 4.85 -2.65
N THR A 58 26.49 5.23 -1.81
CA THR A 58 26.55 4.86 -0.39
C THR A 58 25.38 5.41 0.42
N GLN A 59 24.94 6.65 0.13
CA GLN A 59 23.86 7.31 0.84
C GLN A 59 22.51 6.73 0.41
N VAL A 60 22.37 6.38 -0.87
CA VAL A 60 21.22 5.64 -1.40
C VAL A 60 21.07 4.28 -0.70
N GLN A 61 22.15 3.52 -0.57
CA GLN A 61 22.12 2.23 0.14
C GLN A 61 21.77 2.36 1.62
N GLN A 62 22.28 3.40 2.30
CA GLN A 62 22.01 3.62 3.71
C GLN A 62 20.54 3.98 3.95
N VAL A 63 19.97 4.85 3.11
CA VAL A 63 18.55 5.21 3.14
C VAL A 63 17.67 4.01 2.78
N LEU A 64 18.02 3.26 1.73
CA LEU A 64 17.32 2.05 1.32
C LEU A 64 17.23 1.03 2.47
N ARG A 65 18.31 0.85 3.22
CA ARG A 65 18.36 -0.08 4.37
C ARG A 65 17.48 0.39 5.53
N GLN A 66 17.42 1.69 5.80
CA GLN A 66 16.52 2.28 6.81
C GLN A 66 15.06 2.16 6.42
N ILE A 67 14.70 2.46 5.17
CA ILE A 67 13.32 2.36 4.69
C ILE A 67 12.86 0.90 4.68
N ARG A 68 13.70 -0.05 4.25
CA ARG A 68 13.39 -1.49 4.34
C ARG A 68 13.14 -1.94 5.79
N ALA A 69 13.93 -1.45 6.74
CA ALA A 69 13.72 -1.73 8.16
C ALA A 69 12.40 -1.16 8.69
N ALA A 70 12.03 0.06 8.27
CA ALA A 70 10.76 0.70 8.65
C ALA A 70 9.53 0.06 7.97
N ALA A 71 9.62 -0.31 6.69
CA ALA A 71 8.57 -1.02 5.98
C ALA A 71 8.27 -2.39 6.61
N LYS A 72 9.32 -3.12 7.00
CA LYS A 72 9.20 -4.40 7.73
C LYS A 72 8.51 -4.22 9.09
N GLN A 73 8.73 -3.09 9.78
CA GLN A 73 8.06 -2.77 11.03
C GLN A 73 6.59 -2.39 10.84
N ALA A 74 6.24 -1.68 9.76
CA ALA A 74 4.86 -1.35 9.42
C ALA A 74 4.02 -2.59 9.07
N ASP A 75 4.63 -3.61 8.47
CA ASP A 75 3.98 -4.89 8.19
C ASP A 75 3.84 -5.80 9.41
N THR A 76 4.73 -5.67 10.41
CA THR A 76 4.71 -6.50 11.62
C THR A 76 3.75 -5.94 12.69
N LYS A 77 3.36 -4.66 12.60
CA LYS A 77 2.50 -4.00 13.61
C LYS A 77 1.00 -4.05 13.29
N LYS A 78 0.57 -4.98 12.44
CA LYS A 78 -0.83 -5.15 12.04
C LYS A 78 -1.46 -6.40 12.62
#